data_AF-A0A429ZTG7-F1
#
_entry.id   AF-A0A429ZTG7-F1
#
_cell.length_a   1.000
_cell.length_b   1.000
_cell.length_c   1.000
_cell.angle_alpha   90.00
_cell.angle_beta   90.00
_cell.angle_gamma   90.00
#
_symmetry.space_group_name_H-M   'P 1'
#
loop_
_entity.id
_entity.type
_entity.pdbx_description
1 polymer ?
#
loop_
_entity_poly.entity_id
_entity_poly.type
_entity_poly.pdbx_seq_one_letter_code
_entity_poly.pdbx_strand_id
1 'polypeptide(L)'
;MTKGGIDMLGEKIKEIRIGLGLTMKDFGKKFDPVASDSIVSRWERGISVPSVSRLSTIANLGGIEVVELVSQNIGGNNFKFNSKISYELNSEVPILMINDEAVGVVSMTRQFVTKGMGEGVNIITFTYLTKNSPKQRVLFINHSTGEVFEQ
;
A
#
# COMPACT_ATOMS: atom_id res chain seq x y z
N MET A 1 9.21 13.37 6.11
CA MET A 1 7.99 12.72 6.64
C MET A 1 7.21 12.14 5.47
N THR A 2 7.54 10.92 5.06
CA THR A 2 6.79 10.15 4.07
C THR A 2 5.65 9.45 4.79
N LYS A 3 4.44 10.00 4.64
CA LYS A 3 3.21 9.46 5.22
C LYS A 3 2.77 8.23 4.42
N GLY A 4 2.73 7.08 5.09
CA GLY A 4 2.42 5.79 4.48
C GLY A 4 0.92 5.57 4.23
N GLY A 5 0.62 4.92 3.10
CA GLY A 5 -0.57 4.10 2.85
C GLY A 5 -1.89 4.79 2.55
N ILE A 6 -2.32 5.74 3.39
CA ILE A 6 -3.62 6.43 3.24
C ILE A 6 -3.55 7.54 2.20
N ASP A 7 -2.37 8.14 2.05
CA ASP A 7 -2.15 9.29 1.16
C ASP A 7 -2.34 8.92 -0.32
N MET A 8 -2.08 7.68 -0.75
CA MET A 8 -2.22 7.25 -2.14
C MET A 8 -3.67 7.10 -2.63
N LEU A 9 -4.61 6.67 -1.76
CA LEU A 9 -6.03 6.56 -2.15
C LEU A 9 -6.61 7.96 -2.38
N GLY A 10 -6.33 8.89 -1.47
CA GLY A 10 -6.79 10.28 -1.60
C GLY A 10 -6.29 10.95 -2.87
N GLU A 11 -5.01 10.73 -3.22
CA GLU A 11 -4.41 11.21 -4.46
C GLU A 11 -5.09 10.61 -5.70
N LYS A 12 -5.31 9.29 -5.76
CA LYS A 12 -6.02 8.65 -6.87
C LYS A 12 -7.44 9.20 -7.06
N ILE A 13 -8.17 9.40 -5.96
CA ILE A 13 -9.52 10.00 -5.99
C ILE A 13 -9.46 11.41 -6.60
N LYS A 14 -8.47 12.22 -6.18
CA LYS A 14 -8.26 13.57 -6.67
C LYS A 14 -7.89 13.59 -8.16
N GLU A 15 -7.02 12.68 -8.59
CA GLU A 15 -6.62 12.53 -9.99
C GLU A 15 -7.80 12.19 -10.89
N ILE A 16 -8.61 11.20 -10.50
CA ILE A 16 -9.83 10.83 -11.22
C ILE A 16 -10.77 12.04 -11.34
N ARG A 17 -10.99 12.76 -10.23
CA ARG A 17 -11.86 13.95 -10.25
C ARG A 17 -11.33 15.03 -11.20
N ILE A 18 -10.04 15.34 -11.14
CA ILE A 18 -9.41 16.37 -11.98
C ILE A 18 -9.41 15.93 -13.45
N GLY A 19 -9.16 14.66 -13.75
CA GLY A 19 -9.21 14.09 -15.09
C GLY A 19 -10.61 14.21 -15.73
N LEU A 20 -11.66 14.22 -14.92
CA LEU A 20 -13.03 14.49 -15.36
C LEU A 20 -13.38 15.99 -15.46
N GLY A 21 -12.47 16.89 -15.07
CA GLY A 21 -12.71 18.33 -15.06
C GLY A 21 -13.73 18.80 -14.00
N LEU A 22 -13.94 18.03 -12.93
CA LEU A 22 -15.00 18.29 -11.95
C LEU A 22 -14.49 19.03 -10.71
N THR A 23 -15.32 19.94 -10.18
CA THR A 23 -15.12 20.49 -8.83
C THR A 23 -15.44 19.43 -7.77
N MET A 24 -14.96 19.57 -6.53
CA MET A 24 -15.33 18.65 -5.44
C MET A 24 -16.85 18.57 -5.25
N LYS A 25 -17.56 19.70 -5.43
CA LYS A 25 -19.01 19.76 -5.35
C LYS A 25 -19.68 18.98 -6.48
N ASP A 26 -19.19 19.08 -7.71
CA ASP A 26 -19.78 18.37 -8.86
C ASP A 26 -19.43 16.88 -8.84
N PHE A 27 -18.24 16.53 -8.37
CA PHE A 27 -17.86 15.15 -8.10
C PHE A 27 -18.74 14.52 -7.03
N GLY A 28 -19.02 15.25 -5.95
CA GLY A 28 -19.89 14.82 -4.86
C GLY A 28 -21.32 14.44 -5.29
N LYS A 29 -21.83 15.08 -6.36
CA LYS A 29 -23.15 14.79 -6.96
C LYS A 29 -23.19 13.46 -7.73
N LYS A 30 -22.04 12.81 -7.99
CA LYS A 30 -21.98 11.52 -8.69
C LYS A 30 -22.28 10.33 -7.79
N PHE A 31 -22.50 10.56 -6.50
CA PHE A 31 -22.71 9.53 -5.48
C PHE A 31 -24.14 9.54 -4.95
N ASP A 32 -24.60 8.36 -4.53
CA ASP A 32 -25.85 8.20 -3.78
C ASP A 32 -25.56 7.52 -2.42
N PRO A 33 -25.89 8.17 -1.29
CA PRO A 33 -26.34 9.55 -1.18
C PRO A 33 -25.25 10.53 -1.65
N VAL A 34 -25.66 11.75 -2.01
CA VAL A 34 -24.75 12.82 -2.43
C VAL A 34 -23.68 13.07 -1.36
N ALA A 35 -22.42 13.20 -1.79
CA ALA A 35 -21.33 13.62 -0.91
C ALA A 35 -21.13 15.14 -1.00
N SER A 36 -20.97 15.81 0.14
CA SER A 36 -20.58 17.23 0.14
C SER A 36 -19.14 17.40 -0.36
N ASP A 37 -18.82 18.59 -0.83
CA ASP A 37 -17.46 19.02 -1.13
C ASP A 37 -16.50 18.83 0.05
N SER A 38 -16.97 19.08 1.28
CA SER A 38 -16.19 18.84 2.50
C SER A 38 -15.87 17.36 2.73
N ILE A 39 -16.78 16.44 2.36
CA ILE A 39 -16.54 15.00 2.43
C ILE A 39 -15.52 14.58 1.37
N VAL A 40 -15.70 15.04 0.13
CA VAL A 40 -14.76 14.76 -0.97
C VAL A 40 -13.36 15.28 -0.61
N SER A 41 -13.25 16.48 -0.06
CA SER A 41 -11.98 17.05 0.43
C SER A 41 -11.31 16.17 1.49
N ARG A 42 -12.09 15.61 2.42
CA ARG A 42 -11.55 14.69 3.43
C ARG A 42 -11.04 13.39 2.82
N TRP A 43 -11.70 12.86 1.78
CA TRP A 43 -11.19 11.70 1.05
C TRP A 43 -9.87 12.00 0.36
N GLU A 44 -9.80 13.10 -0.40
CA GLU A 44 -8.61 13.48 -1.16
C GLU A 44 -7.40 13.80 -0.28
N ARG A 45 -7.66 14.21 0.97
CA ARG A 45 -6.63 14.47 1.98
C ARG A 45 -6.31 13.27 2.87
N GLY A 46 -6.93 12.11 2.62
CA GLY A 46 -6.72 10.91 3.44
C GLY A 46 -7.27 11.01 4.87
N ILE A 47 -8.17 11.96 5.18
CA ILE A 47 -8.76 12.10 6.51
C ILE A 47 -9.84 11.04 6.76
N SER A 48 -10.55 10.63 5.72
CA SER A 48 -11.59 9.61 5.79
C SER A 48 -11.58 8.78 4.54
N VAL A 49 -12.14 7.57 4.61
CA VAL A 49 -12.23 6.65 3.48
C VAL A 49 -13.68 6.65 2.95
N PRO A 50 -13.90 6.64 1.63
CA PRO A 50 -15.24 6.44 1.07
C PRO A 50 -15.82 5.07 1.47
N SER A 51 -17.14 4.92 1.45
CA SER A 51 -17.77 3.60 1.61
C SER A 51 -17.43 2.67 0.45
N VAL A 52 -17.60 1.37 0.64
CA VAL A 52 -17.39 0.36 -0.42
C VAL A 52 -18.18 0.70 -1.69
N SER A 53 -19.45 1.08 -1.57
CA SER A 53 -20.28 1.50 -2.71
C SER A 53 -19.69 2.70 -3.45
N ARG A 54 -19.20 3.70 -2.73
CA ARG A 54 -18.59 4.91 -3.30
C ARG A 54 -17.23 4.61 -3.92
N LEU A 55 -16.43 3.71 -3.34
CA LEU A 55 -15.19 3.23 -3.94
C LEU A 55 -15.46 2.58 -5.30
N SER A 56 -16.50 1.73 -5.41
CA SER A 56 -16.91 1.16 -6.70
C SER A 56 -17.31 2.23 -7.71
N THR A 57 -18.08 3.24 -7.30
CA THR A 57 -18.43 4.36 -8.19
C THR A 57 -17.20 5.16 -8.62
N ILE A 58 -16.26 5.45 -7.71
CA ILE A 58 -15.02 6.18 -8.04
C ILE A 58 -14.19 5.38 -9.06
N ALA A 59 -14.03 4.08 -8.84
CA ALA A 59 -13.27 3.21 -9.73
C ALA A 59 -13.89 3.18 -11.13
N ASN A 60 -15.22 3.03 -11.22
CA ASN A 60 -15.96 3.10 -12.49
C ASN A 60 -15.79 4.46 -13.19
N LEU A 61 -15.82 5.57 -12.44
CA LEU A 61 -15.59 6.91 -12.99
C LEU A 61 -14.16 7.09 -13.52
N GLY A 62 -13.18 6.42 -12.89
CA GLY A 62 -11.78 6.41 -13.30
C GLY A 62 -11.45 5.38 -14.39
N GLY A 63 -12.37 4.48 -14.73
CA GLY A 63 -12.13 3.39 -15.68
C GLY A 63 -11.14 2.33 -15.19
N ILE A 64 -11.01 2.17 -13.86
CA ILE A 64 -10.11 1.22 -13.21
C ILE A 64 -10.87 0.24 -12.33
N GLU A 65 -10.24 -0.87 -11.95
CA GLU A 65 -10.84 -1.78 -10.96
C GLU A 65 -10.77 -1.20 -9.55
N VAL A 66 -11.71 -1.61 -8.68
CA VAL A 66 -11.70 -1.19 -7.26
C VAL A 66 -10.39 -1.61 -6.60
N VAL A 67 -9.87 -2.80 -6.91
CA VAL A 67 -8.60 -3.28 -6.38
C VAL A 67 -7.45 -2.35 -6.78
N GLU A 68 -7.44 -1.83 -8.00
CA GLU A 68 -6.45 -0.87 -8.45
C GLU A 68 -6.59 0.47 -7.73
N LEU A 69 -7.83 0.95 -7.53
CA LEU A 69 -8.10 2.18 -6.79
C LEU A 69 -7.61 2.12 -5.33
N VAL A 70 -7.92 1.02 -4.63
CA VAL A 70 -7.57 0.86 -3.21
C VAL A 70 -6.19 0.27 -2.98
N SER A 71 -5.61 -0.36 -4.01
CA SER A 71 -4.23 -0.82 -3.94
C SER A 71 -3.37 0.39 -3.65
N GLN A 72 -2.56 0.29 -2.60
CA GLN A 72 -1.39 1.14 -2.54
C GLN A 72 -0.63 0.85 -3.82
N ASN A 73 -0.32 1.90 -4.58
CA ASN A 73 0.54 1.77 -5.74
C ASN A 73 1.73 0.94 -5.26
N ILE A 74 1.89 -0.28 -5.75
CA ILE A 74 3.19 -0.96 -5.73
C ILE A 74 4.05 -0.26 -6.81
N GLY A 75 4.02 1.08 -6.80
CA GLY A 75 4.67 2.01 -7.73
C GLY A 75 6.05 2.41 -7.23
N GLY A 76 6.54 1.72 -6.21
CA GLY A 76 7.90 1.23 -6.19
C GLY A 76 7.80 -0.24 -5.84
N ASN A 77 8.08 -1.14 -6.77
CA ASN A 77 8.32 -2.53 -6.41
C ASN A 77 9.44 -2.63 -5.37
N ASN A 78 10.32 -1.63 -5.33
CA ASN A 78 11.44 -1.46 -4.44
C ASN A 78 11.07 -0.82 -3.09
N PHE A 79 11.11 -1.62 -2.03
CA PHE A 79 10.94 -1.21 -0.64
C PHE A 79 12.31 -1.17 0.03
N LYS A 80 12.73 -0.02 0.58
CA LYS A 80 13.97 0.11 1.37
C LYS A 80 13.63 0.36 2.83
N PHE A 81 14.19 -0.42 3.76
CA PHE A 81 13.94 -0.31 5.20
C PHE A 81 15.09 0.36 5.94
N ASN A 82 16.32 0.04 5.54
CA ASN A 82 17.54 0.69 6.02
C ASN A 82 18.62 0.62 4.93
N SER A 83 19.84 1.05 5.26
CA SER A 83 20.97 1.03 4.30
C SER A 83 21.38 -0.36 3.83
N LYS A 84 20.93 -1.42 4.50
CA LYS A 84 21.32 -2.81 4.23
C LYS A 84 20.19 -3.64 3.63
N ILE A 85 18.94 -3.28 3.85
CA ILE A 85 17.80 -4.16 3.59
C ILE A 85 16.78 -3.48 2.69
N SER A 86 16.54 -4.11 1.56
CA SER A 86 15.48 -3.75 0.62
C SER A 86 14.92 -4.97 -0.08
N TYR A 87 13.67 -4.90 -0.53
CA TYR A 87 13.14 -5.93 -1.43
C TYR A 87 12.38 -5.34 -2.61
N GLU A 88 12.37 -6.07 -3.72
CA GLU A 88 11.61 -5.77 -4.91
C GLU A 88 10.47 -6.78 -5.09
N LEU A 89 9.21 -6.34 -5.18
CA LEU A 89 8.09 -7.18 -5.60
C LEU A 89 8.00 -7.20 -7.13
N ASN A 90 8.47 -8.27 -7.76
CA ASN A 90 8.17 -8.51 -9.17
C ASN A 90 7.01 -9.51 -9.31
N SER A 91 6.55 -9.76 -10.54
CA SER A 91 5.42 -10.66 -10.82
C SER A 91 5.70 -12.15 -10.57
N GLU A 92 6.89 -12.51 -10.09
CA GLU A 92 7.31 -13.90 -9.84
C GLU A 92 7.71 -14.09 -8.37
N VAL A 93 9.01 -13.98 -8.09
CA VAL A 93 9.63 -14.17 -6.78
C VAL A 93 10.29 -12.85 -6.38
N PRO A 94 9.99 -12.32 -5.18
CA PRO A 94 10.57 -11.08 -4.73
C PRO A 94 12.10 -11.15 -4.65
N ILE A 95 12.77 -10.08 -5.06
CA ILE A 95 14.22 -9.95 -4.92
C ILE A 95 14.48 -9.33 -3.56
N LEU A 96 15.07 -10.08 -2.63
CA LEU A 96 15.51 -9.56 -1.34
C LEU A 96 17.01 -9.24 -1.40
N MET A 97 17.37 -8.00 -1.05
CA MET A 97 18.74 -7.52 -0.95
C MET A 97 19.11 -7.37 0.53
N ILE A 98 20.23 -7.97 0.93
CA ILE A 98 20.83 -7.83 2.27
C ILE A 98 22.30 -7.45 2.09
N ASN A 99 22.70 -6.29 2.63
CA ASN A 99 24.03 -5.68 2.43
C ASN A 99 24.42 -5.60 0.94
N ASP A 100 23.49 -5.13 0.10
CA ASP A 100 23.66 -5.03 -1.36
C ASP A 100 23.89 -6.37 -2.10
N GLU A 101 23.69 -7.51 -1.42
CA GLU A 101 23.71 -8.83 -2.05
C GLU A 101 22.29 -9.42 -2.16
N ALA A 102 21.96 -9.95 -3.35
CA ALA A 102 20.74 -10.70 -3.56
C ALA A 102 20.80 -12.06 -2.85
N VAL A 103 19.78 -12.35 -2.03
CA VAL A 103 19.61 -13.63 -1.35
C VAL A 103 18.50 -14.45 -1.99
N GLY A 104 18.56 -15.78 -1.82
CA GLY A 104 17.54 -16.68 -2.34
C GLY A 104 16.30 -16.66 -1.46
N VAL A 105 15.18 -16.13 -1.94
CA VAL A 105 13.91 -16.15 -1.19
C VAL A 105 13.24 -17.52 -1.32
N VAL A 106 12.97 -18.15 -0.17
CA VAL A 106 12.23 -19.41 -0.07
C VAL A 106 10.73 -19.13 0.08
N SER A 107 10.36 -18.14 0.89
CA SER A 107 8.98 -17.70 1.04
C SER A 107 8.90 -16.25 1.51
N MET A 108 7.79 -15.59 1.15
CA MET A 108 7.44 -14.27 1.65
C MET A 108 5.97 -14.31 2.11
N THR A 109 5.70 -13.83 3.33
CA THR A 109 4.34 -13.62 3.80
C THR A 109 4.18 -12.19 4.31
N ARG A 110 3.03 -11.59 4.03
CA ARG A 110 2.64 -10.31 4.63
C ARG A 110 1.44 -10.57 5.54
N GLN A 111 1.61 -10.26 6.81
CA GLN A 111 0.58 -10.47 7.82
C GLN A 111 0.18 -9.12 8.41
N PHE A 112 -1.12 -8.89 8.45
CA PHE A 112 -1.70 -7.72 9.10
C PHE A 112 -2.61 -8.18 10.24
N VAL A 113 -2.24 -7.83 11.47
CA VAL A 113 -2.96 -8.24 12.68
C VAL A 113 -3.46 -6.99 13.40
N THR A 114 -4.78 -6.80 13.48
CA THR A 114 -5.37 -5.64 14.16
C THR A 114 -5.60 -5.90 15.63
N LYS A 115 -5.46 -4.85 16.46
CA LYS A 115 -5.95 -4.88 17.84
C LYS A 115 -7.40 -4.37 17.85
N GLY A 116 -8.35 -5.27 17.58
CA GLY A 116 -9.77 -4.94 17.48
C GLY A 116 -10.09 -4.11 16.22
N MET A 117 -10.86 -3.02 16.36
CA MET A 117 -11.17 -2.08 15.27
C MET A 117 -10.11 -0.96 15.10
N GLY A 118 -8.98 -1.02 15.82
CA GLY A 118 -7.94 0.02 15.85
C GLY A 118 -6.66 -0.33 15.08
N GLU A 119 -5.54 0.27 15.52
CA GLU A 119 -4.20 0.06 14.96
C GLU A 119 -3.79 -1.43 14.94
N GLY A 120 -2.95 -1.77 13.96
CA GLY A 120 -2.51 -3.15 13.73
C GLY A 120 -1.03 -3.25 13.43
N VAL A 121 -0.50 -4.45 13.65
CA VAL A 121 0.87 -4.84 13.32
C VAL A 121 0.90 -5.31 11.88
N ASN A 122 1.78 -4.72 11.07
CA ASN A 122 2.02 -5.10 9.68
C ASN A 122 3.43 -5.69 9.57
N ILE A 123 3.54 -7.01 9.53
CA ILE A 123 4.83 -7.71 9.46
C ILE A 123 4.95 -8.39 8.11
N ILE A 124 6.13 -8.22 7.51
CA ILE A 124 6.58 -9.00 6.36
C ILE A 124 7.63 -9.97 6.86
N THR A 125 7.44 -11.25 6.54
CA THR A 125 8.36 -12.32 6.89
C THR A 125 8.96 -12.89 5.63
N PHE A 126 10.28 -12.88 5.51
CA PHE A 126 11.03 -13.60 4.48
C PHE A 126 11.74 -14.80 5.10
N THR A 127 11.50 -15.99 4.57
CA THR A 127 12.41 -17.11 4.74
C THR A 127 13.37 -17.11 3.56
N TYR A 128 14.67 -17.13 3.82
CA TYR A 128 15.68 -16.96 2.77
C TYR A 128 16.96 -17.78 3.01
N LEU A 129 17.77 -17.89 1.96
CA LEU A 129 19.05 -18.60 1.91
C LEU A 129 20.15 -17.64 1.42
N THR A 130 21.34 -17.75 2.00
CA THR A 130 22.52 -17.02 1.52
C THR A 130 23.35 -17.89 0.59
N LYS A 131 24.09 -17.29 -0.34
CA LYS A 131 24.92 -18.03 -1.32
C LYS A 131 25.87 -19.06 -0.68
N ASN A 132 26.34 -18.77 0.54
CA ASN A 132 27.37 -19.53 1.23
C ASN A 132 26.81 -20.51 2.28
N SER A 133 25.48 -20.61 2.44
CA SER A 133 24.89 -21.49 3.45
C SER A 133 23.51 -21.99 3.03
N PRO A 134 23.29 -23.33 3.03
CA PRO A 134 21.96 -23.90 2.78
C PRO A 134 21.01 -23.74 3.98
N LYS A 135 21.44 -23.11 5.09
CA LYS A 135 20.61 -22.89 6.27
C LYS A 135 19.59 -21.79 6.00
N GLN A 136 18.30 -22.12 6.13
CA GLN A 136 17.23 -21.14 6.08
C GLN A 136 17.34 -20.16 7.25
N ARG A 137 17.16 -18.88 6.92
CA ARG A 137 17.09 -17.75 7.86
C ARG A 137 15.75 -17.07 7.74
N VAL A 138 15.36 -16.37 8.80
CA VAL A 138 14.09 -15.65 8.83
C VAL A 138 14.34 -14.17 9.07
N LEU A 139 13.81 -13.33 8.19
CA LEU A 139 13.84 -11.88 8.29
C LEU A 139 12.42 -11.37 8.53
N PHE A 140 12.24 -10.61 9.61
CA PHE A 140 11.00 -9.93 9.95
C PHE A 140 11.18 -8.44 9.70
N ILE A 141 10.20 -7.85 9.02
CA ILE A 141 10.16 -6.43 8.72
C ILE A 141 8.83 -5.88 9.21
N ASN A 142 8.85 -4.98 10.18
CA ASN A 142 7.68 -4.20 10.54
C ASN A 142 7.46 -3.13 9.46
N HIS A 143 6.49 -3.34 8.59
CA HIS A 143 6.21 -2.44 7.46
C HIS A 143 5.72 -1.06 7.92
N SER A 144 5.18 -0.95 9.13
CA SER A 144 4.71 0.33 9.69
C SER A 144 5.85 1.16 10.29
N THR A 145 6.80 0.53 10.99
CA THR A 145 7.89 1.24 11.69
C THR A 145 9.21 1.23 10.93
N GLY A 146 9.36 0.32 9.97
CA GLY A 146 10.63 0.06 9.27
C GLY A 146 11.62 -0.76 10.08
N GLU A 147 11.27 -1.22 11.29
CA GLU A 147 12.13 -2.06 12.10
C GLU A 147 12.37 -3.42 11.45
N VAL A 148 13.61 -3.90 11.54
CA VAL A 148 14.01 -5.16 10.94
C VAL A 148 14.67 -6.05 12.00
N PHE A 149 14.28 -7.32 12.01
CA PHE A 149 14.78 -8.33 12.95
C PHE A 149 15.12 -9.62 12.18
N GLU A 150 16.27 -10.23 12.49
CA GLU A 150 16.79 -11.41 11.78
C GLU A 150 17.05 -12.55 12.79
N GLN A 151 16.66 -13.78 12.45
CA GLN A 151 16.89 -15.01 13.21
C GLN A 151 17.67 -16.07 12.40
#